data_AF-A0A1M6S3U3-F1
#
_entry.id   AF-A0A1M6S3U3-F1
#
_cell.length_a   1.000
_cell.length_b   1.000
_cell.length_c   1.000
_cell.angle_alpha   90.00
_cell.angle_beta   90.00
_cell.angle_gamma   90.00
#
_symmetry.space_group_name_H-M   'P 1'
#
loop_
_entity.id
_entity.type
_entity.pdbx_description
1 polymer ?
#
loop_
_entity_poly.entity_id
_entity_poly.type
_entity_poly.pdbx_seq_one_letter_code
_entity_poly.pdbx_strand_id
1 'polypeptide(L)' 'MLNRKKEDNRKQISFICIDDLVPKDHILRDIDKAIDFSFIYDLVKDKYSEEIGRPSIDPV' A
#
# COMPACT_ATOMS: atom_id res chain seq x y z
N MET A 1 -21.29 -23.67 11.57
CA MET A 1 -21.77 -23.15 12.87
C MET A 1 -21.11 -21.79 13.11
N LEU A 2 -21.87 -20.71 13.27
CA LEU A 2 -21.30 -19.40 13.61
C LEU A 2 -20.85 -19.41 15.07
N ASN A 3 -19.54 -19.42 15.30
CA ASN A 3 -18.97 -19.35 16.63
C ASN A 3 -18.89 -17.87 17.04
N ARG A 4 -19.78 -17.42 17.94
CA ARG A 4 -19.67 -16.09 18.57
C ARG A 4 -18.45 -16.12 19.50
N LYS A 5 -17.26 -15.80 18.96
CA LYS A 5 -16.07 -15.56 19.78
C LYS A 5 -16.40 -14.43 20.77
N LYS A 6 -16.19 -14.71 22.07
CA LYS A 6 -16.48 -13.81 23.20
C LYS A 6 -15.54 -12.60 23.27
N GLU A 7 -14.45 -12.63 22.53
CA GLU A 7 -13.50 -11.52 22.46
C GLU A 7 -13.97 -10.50 21.44
N ASP A 8 -14.05 -9.26 21.90
CA ASP A 8 -14.40 -8.13 21.07
C ASP A 8 -13.25 -7.88 20.08
N ASN A 9 -13.28 -8.55 18.92
CA ASN A 9 -12.28 -8.42 17.83
C ASN A 9 -12.00 -6.94 17.48
N ARG A 10 -12.90 -6.02 17.86
CA ARG A 10 -12.76 -4.56 17.76
C ARG A 10 -11.56 -3.99 18.55
N LYS A 11 -11.00 -4.72 19.52
CA LYS A 11 -9.86 -4.27 20.35
C LYS A 11 -8.51 -4.83 19.89
N GLN A 12 -8.46 -5.55 18.77
CA GLN A 12 -7.21 -6.14 18.28
C GLN A 12 -6.35 -5.08 17.58
N ILE A 13 -5.10 -4.95 18.02
CA ILE A 13 -4.07 -4.16 17.35
C ILE A 13 -3.23 -5.11 16.51
N SER A 14 -2.93 -4.74 15.25
CA SER A 14 -2.07 -5.52 14.36
C SER A 14 -0.99 -4.62 13.77
N PHE A 15 0.23 -5.15 13.71
CA PHE A 15 1.36 -4.53 13.02
C PHE A 15 1.62 -5.32 11.75
N ILE A 16 1.50 -4.67 10.60
CA ILE A 16 1.60 -5.29 9.29
C ILE A 16 2.58 -4.46 8.46
N CYS A 17 3.54 -5.14 7.82
CA CYS A 17 4.33 -4.55 6.75
C CYS A 17 3.57 -4.72 5.44
N ILE A 18 3.35 -3.63 4.70
CA ILE A 18 2.59 -3.67 3.44
C ILE A 18 3.35 -4.48 2.39
N ASP A 19 4.69 -4.39 2.36
CA ASP A 19 5.50 -5.16 1.40
C ASP A 19 5.36 -6.67 1.62
N ASP A 20 5.28 -7.11 2.88
CA ASP A 20 5.13 -8.54 3.21
C ASP A 20 3.79 -9.14 2.75
N LEU A 21 2.81 -8.30 2.40
CA LEU A 21 1.54 -8.75 1.83
C LEU A 21 1.69 -9.25 0.37
N VAL A 22 2.76 -8.85 -0.31
CA VAL A 22 3.05 -9.29 -1.68
C VAL A 22 3.93 -10.56 -1.63
N PRO A 23 3.48 -11.69 -2.18
CA PRO A 23 4.29 -12.92 -2.19
C PRO A 23 5.68 -12.72 -2.80
N LYS A 24 6.67 -13.48 -2.32
CA LYS A 24 8.07 -13.33 -2.76
C LYS A 24 8.30 -13.69 -4.22
N ASP A 25 7.49 -14.59 -4.74
CA ASP A 25 7.50 -15.10 -6.12
C ASP A 25 6.50 -14.37 -7.03
N HIS A 26 5.98 -13.22 -6.59
CA HIS A 26 5.01 -12.45 -7.36
C HIS A 26 5.68 -11.61 -8.45
N ILE A 27 5.15 -11.67 -9.68
CA ILE A 27 5.67 -10.96 -10.86
C ILE A 27 5.88 -9.44 -10.65
N LEU A 28 5.05 -8.80 -9.83
CA LEU A 28 5.19 -7.37 -9.54
C LEU A 28 6.55 -7.03 -8.92
N ARG A 29 7.17 -7.95 -8.17
CA ARG A 29 8.52 -7.75 -7.61
C ARG A 29 9.61 -7.80 -8.67
N ASP A 30 9.37 -8.47 -9.80
CA ASP A 30 10.30 -8.48 -10.92
C ASP A 30 10.12 -7.23 -11.78
N ILE A 31 8.87 -6.78 -11.95
CA ILE A 31 8.55 -5.52 -12.64
C ILE A 31 9.14 -4.32 -11.88
N ASP A 32 8.99 -4.27 -10.56
CA ASP A 32 9.52 -3.23 -9.68
C ASP A 32 11.06 -3.11 -9.80
N LYS A 33 11.77 -4.24 -9.92
CA LYS A 33 13.23 -4.23 -10.15
C LYS A 33 13.63 -3.81 -11.56
N ALA A 34 12.74 -4.01 -12.54
CA ALA A 34 13.05 -3.80 -13.95
C ALA A 34 12.71 -2.40 -14.44
N ILE A 35 11.81 -1.69 -13.75
CA ILE A 35 11.26 -0.41 -14.19
C ILE A 35 11.40 0.61 -13.07
N ASP A 36 12.10 1.71 -13.35
CA ASP A 36 12.05 2.90 -12.51
C ASP A 36 10.73 3.64 -12.76
N PHE A 37 9.86 3.69 -11.76
CA PHE A 37 8.54 4.33 -11.84
C PHE A 37 8.55 5.83 -11.51
N SER A 38 9.71 6.43 -11.24
CA SER A 38 9.83 7.87 -10.92
C SER A 38 9.24 8.79 -12.01
N PHE A 39 9.19 8.35 -13.26
CA PHE A 39 8.58 9.11 -14.35
C PHE A 39 7.07 9.38 -14.15
N ILE A 40 6.38 8.60 -13.31
CA ILE A 40 4.94 8.77 -13.07
C ILE A 40 4.65 10.11 -12.41
N TYR A 41 5.53 10.62 -11.54
CA TYR A 41 5.31 11.90 -10.87
C TYR A 41 5.12 13.03 -11.87
N ASP A 42 5.96 13.07 -12.91
CA ASP A 42 5.86 14.09 -13.96
C ASP A 42 4.57 13.95 -14.77
N LEU A 43 4.11 12.71 -15.01
CA LEU A 43 2.90 12.43 -15.78
C LEU A 43 1.62 12.86 -15.07
N VAL A 44 1.58 12.74 -13.74
CA VAL A 44 0.35 12.98 -12.95
C VAL A 44 0.40 14.28 -12.16
N LYS A 45 1.49 15.04 -12.23
CA LYS A 45 1.72 16.25 -11.43
C LYS A 45 0.54 17.22 -11.45
N ASP A 46 -0.05 17.44 -12.63
CA ASP A 46 -1.17 18.38 -12.81
C ASP A 46 -2.49 17.90 -12.21
N LYS A 47 -2.59 16.61 -11.82
CA LYS A 47 -3.79 16.01 -11.21
C LYS A 47 -3.81 16.13 -9.69
N TYR A 48 -2.70 16.50 -9.07
CA TYR A 48 -2.54 16.56 -7.62
C TYR A 48 -2.19 17.99 -7.17
N SER A 49 -2.69 18.38 -6.01
CA SER A 49 -2.32 19.67 -5.39
C SER A 49 -1.09 19.47 -4.52
N GLU A 50 -0.09 20.33 -4.70
CA GLU A 50 1.13 20.33 -3.87
C GLU A 50 0.86 20.91 -2.46
N GLU A 51 -0.14 21.79 -2.32
CA GLU A 51 -0.37 22.54 -1.08
C GLU A 51 -1.62 22.09 -0.30
N ILE A 52 -2.61 21.49 -0.97
CA ILE A 52 -3.92 21.21 -0.38
C ILE A 52 -4.23 19.72 -0.48
N GLY A 53 -4.33 19.06 0.66
CA GLY A 53 -4.78 17.68 0.74
C GLY A 53 -4.15 16.92 1.89
N ARG A 54 -4.54 15.65 2.01
CA ARG A 54 -3.82 14.71 2.86
C ARG A 54 -2.68 14.10 2.04
N PRO A 55 -1.42 14.25 2.44
CA PRO A 55 -0.32 13.57 1.77
C PRO A 55 -0.59 12.07 1.75
N SER A 56 -0.57 11.46 0.57
CA SER A 56 -0.58 10.01 0.43
C SER A 56 0.75 9.45 0.92
N ILE A 57 0.75 8.18 1.30
CA ILE A 57 1.99 7.42 1.41
C ILE A 57 2.58 7.33 0.00
N ASP A 58 3.89 7.53 -0.09
CA ASP A 58 4.58 7.50 -1.36
C ASP A 58 4.48 6.10 -1.98
N PRO A 59 3.94 5.95 -3.20
CA PRO A 59 3.72 4.65 -3.80
C PRO A 59 4.93 4.09 -4.57
N VAL A 60 6.00 4.89 -4.74
CA VAL A 60 7.26 4.55 -5.42
C VAL A 60 8.43 4.68 -4.46
#